data_AF-A0A353HX62-F1
#
_entry.id   AF-A0A353HX62-F1
#
_cell.length_a   1.000
_cell.length_b   1.000
_cell.length_c   1.000
_cell.angle_alpha   90.00
_cell.angle_beta   90.00
_cell.angle_gamma   90.00
#
_symmetry.space_group_name_H-M   'P 1'
#
loop_
_entity.id
_entity.type
_entity.pdbx_description
1 polymer ?
#
loop_
_entity_poly.entity_id
_entity_poly.type
_entity_poly.pdbx_seq_one_letter_code
_entity_poly.pdbx_strand_id
1 'polypeptide(L)'
;MQQLRFNGPPALLALLLGNVLFPAQAMTAVEKRVDTASAPHLALKAAGKPMLVHFVQSKDDHRGAILASGLADLKQKVAFCVEANRRLGRPVRAPRAFPEQVVRANLFEYSAPNRRITYKVAYNVGMAEDCSLIETESREASLSSLKGSCEIDLVRKTAHGVCDSKGHADAVRPPLAPGREQQEKTRAALEADPRMAKQMAVLRRLSANVPAGGAKLTIAGLECEVVNAMASTSGCITRAGSFIPTVGIEGVSLQGHWGPLGTTAVEAKLDMGVDPAIFTPYANGGFTITAEPR
;
A
#
# COMPACT_ATOMS: atom_id res chain seq x y z
N MET A 1 2.36 87.89 20.50
CA MET A 1 3.36 86.80 20.55
C MET A 1 2.63 85.52 20.18
N GLN A 2 2.83 84.99 18.96
CA GLN A 2 3.67 83.78 18.67
C GLN A 2 3.05 82.51 19.28
N GLN A 3 2.76 81.37 18.64
CA GLN A 3 3.05 80.71 17.34
C GLN A 3 1.96 79.61 17.16
N LEU A 4 1.29 79.45 16.01
CA LEU A 4 1.59 78.59 14.85
C LEU A 4 1.65 77.05 15.07
N ARG A 5 0.62 76.37 14.50
CA ARG A 5 0.60 75.14 13.65
C ARG A 5 1.04 73.77 14.22
N PHE A 6 0.25 72.72 13.90
CA PHE A 6 0.55 71.59 12.99
C PHE A 6 -0.61 70.56 13.09
N ASN A 7 -1.47 70.36 12.08
CA ASN A 7 -1.36 69.47 10.91
C ASN A 7 -1.09 67.99 11.22
N GLY A 8 -2.04 67.11 10.85
CA GLY A 8 -1.74 65.74 10.39
C GLY A 8 -2.65 64.62 10.95
N PRO A 9 -3.41 63.90 10.10
CA PRO A 9 -4.13 62.69 10.46
C PRO A 9 -3.23 61.44 10.32
N PRO A 10 -3.39 60.37 11.11
CA PRO A 10 -2.85 59.07 10.75
C PRO A 10 -3.96 58.15 10.22
N ALA A 11 -3.93 58.01 8.90
CA ALA A 11 -4.14 56.79 8.12
C ALA A 11 -4.90 55.63 8.78
N LEU A 12 -6.13 55.39 8.30
CA LEU A 12 -6.73 54.06 8.26
C LEU A 12 -5.88 53.16 7.33
N LEU A 13 -4.96 52.39 7.91
CA LEU A 13 -4.37 51.24 7.24
C LEU A 13 -5.41 50.10 7.28
N ALA A 14 -6.19 49.99 6.20
CA ALA A 14 -7.02 48.82 5.96
C ALA A 14 -6.09 47.62 5.71
N LEU A 15 -5.98 46.71 6.69
CA LEU A 15 -5.42 45.38 6.52
C LEU A 15 -6.26 44.64 5.46
N LEU A 16 -5.79 44.65 4.21
CA LEU A 16 -6.14 43.64 3.23
C LEU A 16 -5.53 42.31 3.68
N LEU A 17 -6.23 41.63 4.58
CA LEU A 17 -6.06 40.20 4.84
C LEU A 17 -6.43 39.47 3.53
N GLY A 18 -5.44 39.37 2.65
CA GLY A 18 -5.46 38.45 1.53
C GLY A 18 -5.54 37.05 2.09
N ASN A 19 -6.77 36.56 2.30
CA ASN A 19 -7.03 35.14 2.41
C ASN A 19 -6.59 34.53 1.09
N VAL A 20 -5.34 34.06 1.04
CA VAL A 20 -4.89 33.07 0.07
C VAL A 20 -5.73 31.83 0.38
N LEU A 21 -6.92 31.77 -0.21
CA LEU A 21 -7.70 30.57 -0.38
C LEU A 21 -6.82 29.67 -1.25
N PHE A 22 -5.95 28.90 -0.61
CA PHE A 22 -5.40 27.71 -1.23
C PHE A 22 -6.61 26.95 -1.76
N PRO A 23 -6.70 26.68 -3.07
CA PRO A 23 -7.78 25.86 -3.59
C PRO A 23 -7.63 24.54 -2.86
N ALA A 24 -8.56 24.25 -1.95
CA ALA A 24 -8.66 22.96 -1.31
C ALA A 24 -8.77 21.96 -2.47
N GLN A 25 -7.69 21.21 -2.71
CA GLN A 25 -7.68 20.17 -3.72
C GLN A 25 -8.81 19.22 -3.30
N ALA A 26 -9.84 19.16 -4.14
CA ALA A 26 -11.11 18.59 -3.77
C ALA A 26 -11.09 17.11 -4.15
N MET A 27 -10.47 16.28 -3.30
CA MET A 27 -10.69 14.83 -3.33
C MET A 27 -12.20 14.55 -3.36
N THR A 28 -12.62 13.54 -4.11
CA THR A 28 -14.01 13.10 -4.05
C THR A 28 -14.31 12.49 -2.69
N ALA A 29 -15.60 12.40 -2.33
CA ALA A 29 -15.98 11.85 -1.03
C ALA A 29 -15.52 10.39 -0.86
N VAL A 30 -15.47 9.60 -1.93
CA VAL A 30 -15.00 8.21 -1.91
C VAL A 30 -13.48 8.17 -1.76
N GLU A 31 -12.75 8.96 -2.56
CA GLU A 31 -11.29 9.04 -2.48
C GLU A 31 -10.84 9.45 -1.07
N LYS A 32 -11.50 10.44 -0.47
CA LYS A 32 -11.21 10.90 0.90
C LYS A 32 -11.44 9.81 1.94
N ARG A 33 -12.53 9.04 1.84
CA ARG A 33 -12.79 7.93 2.79
C ARG A 33 -11.72 6.84 2.72
N VAL A 34 -11.22 6.54 1.52
CA VAL A 34 -10.13 5.58 1.34
C VAL A 34 -8.85 6.13 1.94
N ASP A 35 -8.49 7.38 1.62
CA ASP A 35 -7.25 8.00 2.11
C ASP A 35 -7.17 8.13 3.63
N THR A 36 -8.31 8.38 4.28
CA THR A 36 -8.42 8.49 5.75
C THR A 36 -8.83 7.17 6.42
N ALA A 37 -8.74 6.03 5.73
CA ALA A 37 -9.01 4.73 6.33
C ALA A 37 -8.08 4.49 7.54
N SER A 38 -8.66 4.03 8.65
CA SER A 38 -7.93 3.73 9.88
C SER A 38 -7.40 2.30 9.88
N ALA A 39 -6.33 2.08 10.65
CA ALA A 39 -5.77 0.75 10.84
C ALA A 39 -6.79 -0.18 11.52
N PRO A 40 -7.01 -1.41 11.01
CA PRO A 40 -8.03 -2.32 11.54
C PRO A 40 -7.89 -2.65 13.04
N HIS A 41 -6.66 -2.70 13.58
CA HIS A 41 -6.45 -2.98 15.00
C HIS A 41 -7.05 -1.92 15.93
N LEU A 42 -7.28 -0.69 15.47
CA LEU A 42 -7.91 0.38 16.26
C LEU A 42 -9.41 0.12 16.52
N ALA A 43 -10.05 -0.68 15.67
CA ALA A 43 -11.47 -1.04 15.83
C ALA A 43 -11.67 -2.29 16.71
N LEU A 44 -10.61 -3.07 16.96
CA LEU A 44 -10.68 -4.26 17.78
C LEU A 44 -10.60 -3.89 19.26
N LYS A 45 -11.63 -4.27 20.02
CA LYS A 45 -11.56 -4.23 21.49
C LYS A 45 -10.65 -5.37 21.95
N ALA A 46 -9.72 -5.08 22.85
CA ALA A 46 -8.86 -6.11 23.42
C ALA A 46 -9.71 -7.17 24.13
N ALA A 47 -9.78 -8.36 23.53
CA ALA A 47 -10.55 -9.51 23.99
C ALA A 47 -9.60 -10.70 24.19
N GLY A 48 -8.58 -10.52 25.04
CA GLY A 48 -7.68 -11.60 25.44
C GLY A 48 -6.23 -11.19 25.59
N LYS A 49 -5.33 -12.18 25.63
CA LYS A 49 -3.90 -11.95 25.67
C LYS A 49 -3.45 -11.37 24.32
N PRO A 50 -2.84 -10.17 24.29
CA PRO A 50 -2.35 -9.60 23.06
C PRO A 50 -1.27 -10.50 22.46
N MET A 51 -1.27 -10.61 21.13
CA MET A 51 -0.19 -11.24 20.40
C MET A 51 0.76 -10.19 19.83
N LEU A 52 2.04 -10.54 19.76
CA LEU A 52 3.07 -9.66 19.24
C LEU A 52 3.09 -9.71 17.71
N VAL A 53 3.09 -8.55 17.06
CA VAL A 53 3.19 -8.40 15.61
C VAL A 53 4.12 -7.26 15.23
N HIS A 54 4.57 -7.25 13.99
CA HIS A 54 5.09 -6.06 13.33
C HIS A 54 3.99 -5.47 12.46
N PHE A 55 3.74 -4.18 12.62
CA PHE A 55 2.71 -3.44 11.91
C PHE A 55 3.34 -2.46 10.94
N VAL A 56 2.80 -2.39 9.73
CA VAL A 56 3.13 -1.37 8.73
C VAL A 56 1.86 -0.84 8.10
N GLN A 57 1.71 0.48 8.08
CA GLN A 57 0.80 1.16 7.19
C GLN A 57 1.58 1.72 6.01
N SER A 58 1.24 1.28 4.81
CA SER A 58 1.80 1.78 3.57
C SER A 58 0.75 2.49 2.73
N LYS A 59 1.17 3.57 2.07
CA LYS A 59 0.39 4.25 1.04
C LYS A 59 1.09 4.11 -0.31
N ASP A 60 0.34 4.20 -1.39
CA ASP A 60 0.93 4.29 -2.73
C ASP A 60 1.92 5.46 -2.81
N ASP A 61 3.09 5.22 -3.40
CA ASP A 61 4.08 6.26 -3.65
C ASP A 61 3.63 7.06 -4.88
N HIS A 62 3.00 8.20 -4.61
CA HIS A 62 2.37 9.08 -5.59
C HIS A 62 3.37 9.79 -6.54
N ARG A 63 4.67 9.49 -6.45
CA ARG A 63 5.71 10.13 -7.26
C ARG A 63 5.89 9.52 -8.65
N GLY A 64 5.14 8.47 -8.99
CA GLY A 64 5.17 7.84 -10.31
C GLY A 64 4.40 8.64 -11.38
N ALA A 65 5.07 8.97 -12.49
CA ALA A 65 4.48 9.66 -13.65
C ALA A 65 3.22 8.97 -14.24
N ILE A 66 3.01 7.69 -13.95
CA ILE A 66 1.89 6.88 -14.45
C ILE A 66 0.56 7.16 -13.73
N LEU A 67 0.57 7.52 -12.44
CA LEU A 67 -0.66 7.91 -11.74
C LEU A 67 -1.11 9.31 -12.15
N ALA A 68 -0.15 10.22 -12.37
CA ALA A 68 -0.41 11.56 -12.90
C ALA A 68 -0.94 11.52 -14.34
N SER A 69 -0.39 10.64 -15.20
CA SER A 69 -0.91 10.46 -16.56
C SER A 69 -2.31 9.84 -16.58
N GLY A 70 -2.64 8.96 -15.63
CA GLY A 70 -3.95 8.33 -15.52
C GLY A 70 -5.10 9.34 -15.34
N LEU A 71 -4.94 10.36 -14.50
CA LEU A 71 -5.97 11.38 -14.32
C LEU A 71 -6.14 12.26 -15.55
N ALA A 72 -5.04 12.63 -16.21
CA ALA A 72 -5.09 13.42 -17.44
C ALA A 72 -5.81 12.65 -18.56
N ASP A 73 -5.50 11.37 -18.72
CA ASP A 73 -6.17 10.47 -19.66
C ASP A 73 -7.68 10.32 -19.35
N LEU A 74 -8.05 10.16 -18.07
CA LEU A 74 -9.47 10.12 -17.68
C LEU A 74 -10.20 11.41 -18.03
N LYS A 75 -9.62 12.58 -17.74
CA LYS A 75 -10.21 13.88 -18.10
C LYS A 75 -10.41 14.01 -19.61
N GLN A 76 -9.43 13.58 -20.39
CA GLN A 76 -9.51 13.57 -21.86
C GLN A 76 -10.60 12.62 -22.37
N LYS A 77 -10.69 11.40 -21.83
CA LYS A 77 -11.73 10.42 -22.17
C LYS A 77 -13.14 10.95 -21.88
N VAL A 78 -13.33 11.60 -20.73
CA VAL A 78 -14.61 12.24 -20.38
C VAL A 78 -14.96 13.35 -21.36
N ALA A 79 -14.00 14.23 -21.68
CA ALA A 79 -14.23 15.31 -22.65
C ALA A 79 -14.65 14.77 -24.03
N PHE A 80 -13.95 13.75 -24.51
CA PHE A 80 -14.26 13.08 -25.78
C PHE A 80 -15.65 12.41 -25.74
N CYS A 81 -15.97 11.69 -24.67
CA CYS A 81 -17.28 11.05 -24.48
C CYS A 81 -18.41 12.09 -24.53
N VAL A 82 -18.26 13.20 -23.81
CA VAL A 82 -19.26 14.28 -23.76
C VAL A 82 -19.52 14.84 -25.16
N GLU A 83 -18.47 15.09 -25.93
CA GLU A 83 -18.59 15.60 -27.31
C GLU A 83 -19.26 14.57 -28.23
N ALA A 84 -18.81 13.32 -28.19
CA ALA A 84 -19.35 12.24 -29.01
C ALA A 84 -20.83 11.95 -28.71
N ASN A 85 -21.21 11.82 -27.43
CA ASN A 85 -22.59 11.54 -27.04
C ASN A 85 -23.51 12.72 -27.37
N ARG A 86 -23.06 13.98 -27.23
CA ARG A 86 -23.83 15.14 -27.68
C ARG A 86 -24.09 15.10 -29.18
N ARG A 87 -23.09 14.78 -30.00
CA ARG A 87 -23.25 14.64 -31.46
C ARG A 87 -24.21 13.52 -31.84
N LEU A 88 -24.21 12.43 -31.09
CA LEU A 88 -25.05 11.26 -31.34
C LEU A 88 -26.44 11.35 -30.68
N GLY A 89 -26.79 12.46 -30.02
CA GLY A 89 -28.06 12.61 -29.30
C GLY A 89 -28.22 11.67 -28.11
N ARG A 90 -27.12 11.17 -27.55
CA ARG A 90 -27.10 10.23 -26.41
C ARG A 90 -27.06 10.98 -25.07
N PRO A 91 -27.51 10.35 -23.97
CA PRO A 91 -27.39 10.93 -22.63
C PRO A 91 -25.96 11.33 -22.27
N VAL A 92 -25.81 12.48 -21.62
CA VAL A 92 -24.54 12.96 -21.09
C VAL A 92 -24.71 13.43 -19.65
N ARG A 93 -23.88 12.89 -18.78
CA ARG A 93 -23.80 13.20 -17.36
C ARG A 93 -22.35 13.45 -16.95
N ALA A 94 -21.78 14.56 -17.44
CA ALA A 94 -20.41 14.94 -17.12
C ALA A 94 -20.20 15.11 -15.59
N PRO A 95 -19.05 14.67 -15.05
CA PRO A 95 -18.74 14.83 -13.63
C PRO A 95 -18.58 16.30 -13.25
N ARG A 96 -19.06 16.66 -12.05
CA ARG A 96 -18.91 18.02 -11.49
C ARG A 96 -17.51 18.28 -10.95
N ALA A 97 -16.81 17.23 -10.55
CA ALA A 97 -15.45 17.26 -10.04
C ALA A 97 -14.73 15.97 -10.47
N PHE A 98 -13.42 16.06 -10.64
CA PHE A 98 -12.56 14.91 -10.86
C PHE A 98 -11.83 14.57 -9.56
N PRO A 99 -11.51 13.31 -9.31
CA PRO A 99 -10.63 12.94 -8.22
C PRO A 99 -9.22 13.45 -8.46
N GLU A 100 -8.38 13.41 -7.42
CA GLU A 100 -6.97 13.74 -7.53
C GLU A 100 -6.17 12.60 -8.15
N GLN A 101 -6.67 11.38 -8.02
CA GLN A 101 -6.03 10.17 -8.51
C GLN A 101 -7.05 9.22 -9.11
N VAL A 102 -6.62 8.38 -10.06
CA VAL A 102 -7.51 7.35 -10.63
C VAL A 102 -7.53 6.05 -9.84
N VAL A 103 -6.49 5.83 -9.04
CA VAL A 103 -6.31 4.68 -8.17
C VAL A 103 -5.64 5.16 -6.89
N ARG A 104 -6.08 4.65 -5.74
CA ARG A 104 -5.42 4.84 -4.44
C ARG A 104 -5.56 3.58 -3.61
N ALA A 105 -4.52 3.17 -2.91
CA ALA A 105 -4.54 2.06 -1.98
C ALA A 105 -3.83 2.42 -0.67
N ASN A 106 -4.47 2.01 0.42
CA ASN A 106 -3.89 1.98 1.76
C ASN A 106 -3.76 0.53 2.19
N LEU A 107 -2.54 0.14 2.56
CA LEU A 107 -2.21 -1.20 3.02
C LEU A 107 -1.90 -1.18 4.51
N PHE A 108 -2.45 -2.14 5.26
CA PHE A 108 -2.17 -2.35 6.67
C PHE A 108 -1.70 -3.80 6.86
N GLU A 109 -0.39 -3.97 7.01
CA GLU A 109 0.24 -5.27 7.18
C GLU A 109 0.47 -5.56 8.66
N TYR A 110 0.15 -6.79 9.07
CA TYR A 110 0.44 -7.34 10.39
C TYR A 110 1.20 -8.66 10.20
N SER A 111 2.45 -8.65 10.63
CA SER A 111 3.37 -9.77 10.47
C SER A 111 3.68 -10.39 11.82
N ALA A 112 3.29 -11.65 11.99
CA ALA A 112 3.62 -12.49 13.14
C ALA A 112 4.78 -13.45 12.78
N PRO A 113 5.35 -14.17 13.76
CA PRO A 113 6.41 -15.15 13.52
C PRO A 113 6.20 -16.16 12.40
N ASN A 114 4.95 -16.59 12.17
CA ASN A 114 4.58 -17.74 11.33
C ASN A 114 3.43 -17.45 10.34
N ARG A 115 2.89 -16.24 10.34
CA ARG A 115 1.76 -15.82 9.51
C ARG A 115 1.76 -14.32 9.29
N ARG A 116 1.14 -13.87 8.21
CA ARG A 116 1.01 -12.46 7.87
C ARG A 116 -0.39 -12.21 7.35
N ILE A 117 -1.02 -11.11 7.77
CA ILE A 117 -2.25 -10.61 7.17
C ILE A 117 -2.07 -9.19 6.66
N THR A 118 -2.50 -8.95 5.43
CA THR A 118 -2.48 -7.61 4.81
C THR A 118 -3.89 -7.18 4.51
N TYR A 119 -4.32 -6.08 5.12
CA TYR A 119 -5.58 -5.43 4.79
C TYR A 119 -5.34 -4.36 3.73
N LYS A 120 -6.22 -4.30 2.74
CA LYS A 120 -6.18 -3.33 1.65
C LYS A 120 -7.49 -2.57 1.60
N VAL A 121 -7.40 -1.24 1.63
CA VAL A 121 -8.52 -0.34 1.32
C VAL A 121 -8.14 0.42 0.07
N ALA A 122 -8.87 0.20 -1.01
CA ALA A 122 -8.54 0.76 -2.31
C ALA A 122 -9.71 1.54 -2.92
N TYR A 123 -9.35 2.52 -3.74
CA TYR A 123 -10.20 3.36 -4.54
C TYR A 123 -9.79 3.21 -5.99
N ASN A 124 -10.77 3.05 -6.88
CA ASN A 124 -10.58 3.10 -8.32
C ASN A 124 -11.71 3.90 -8.95
N VAL A 125 -11.41 4.65 -10.02
CA VAL A 125 -12.42 5.36 -10.80
C VAL A 125 -12.38 4.97 -12.27
N GLY A 126 -13.56 4.73 -12.82
CA GLY A 126 -13.78 4.52 -14.25
C GLY A 126 -14.77 5.54 -14.81
N MET A 127 -15.04 5.44 -16.12
CA MET A 127 -16.05 6.24 -16.79
C MET A 127 -17.19 5.33 -17.28
N ALA A 128 -18.43 5.74 -17.03
CA ALA A 128 -19.64 5.10 -17.54
C ALA A 128 -19.91 5.51 -19.00
N GLU A 129 -20.85 4.82 -19.66
CA GLU A 129 -21.26 5.15 -21.04
C GLU A 129 -21.95 6.53 -21.17
N ASP A 130 -22.58 7.03 -20.11
CA ASP A 130 -23.17 8.36 -20.05
C ASP A 130 -22.13 9.46 -19.70
N CYS A 131 -20.84 9.13 -19.73
CA CYS A 131 -19.71 9.99 -19.39
C CYS A 131 -19.62 10.41 -17.91
N SER A 132 -20.42 9.80 -17.02
CA SER A 132 -20.24 9.97 -15.58
C SER A 132 -19.06 9.15 -15.05
N LEU A 133 -18.57 9.50 -13.86
CA LEU A 133 -17.51 8.73 -13.19
C LEU A 133 -18.13 7.65 -12.31
N ILE A 134 -17.59 6.44 -12.38
CA ILE A 134 -17.94 5.31 -11.51
C ILE A 134 -16.80 5.16 -10.50
N GLU A 135 -17.07 5.53 -9.26
CA GLU A 135 -16.12 5.40 -8.16
C GLU A 135 -16.36 4.08 -7.41
N THR A 136 -15.33 3.26 -7.31
CA THR A 136 -15.38 1.97 -6.61
C THR A 136 -14.43 1.98 -5.42
N GLU A 137 -14.95 1.59 -4.27
CA GLU A 137 -14.17 1.33 -3.06
C GLU A 137 -14.10 -0.19 -2.86
N SER A 138 -12.91 -0.74 -2.68
CA SER A 138 -12.73 -2.14 -2.26
C SER A 138 -12.06 -2.23 -0.90
N ARG A 139 -12.45 -3.25 -0.13
CA ARG A 139 -11.88 -3.57 1.18
C ARG A 139 -11.62 -5.06 1.23
N GLU A 140 -10.35 -5.42 1.25
CA GLU A 140 -9.88 -6.78 1.14
C GLU A 140 -8.90 -7.09 2.28
N ALA A 141 -8.73 -8.36 2.60
CA ALA A 141 -7.63 -8.83 3.43
C ALA A 141 -7.08 -10.16 2.88
N SER A 142 -5.78 -10.35 2.95
CA SER A 142 -5.12 -11.61 2.58
C SER A 142 -4.30 -12.11 3.76
N LEU A 143 -4.65 -13.29 4.27
CA LEU A 143 -3.91 -14.02 5.27
C LEU A 143 -3.01 -15.04 4.58
N SER A 144 -1.74 -15.11 4.95
CA SER A 144 -0.76 -16.04 4.40
C SER A 144 0.04 -16.73 5.50
N SER A 145 0.32 -18.02 5.31
CA SER A 145 1.26 -18.81 6.11
C SER A 145 1.73 -20.04 5.32
N LEU A 146 2.51 -20.92 5.95
CA LEU A 146 2.83 -22.24 5.38
C LEU A 146 1.61 -23.16 5.23
N LYS A 147 0.47 -22.86 5.86
CA LYS A 147 -0.77 -23.62 5.66
C LYS A 147 -1.48 -23.26 4.35
N GLY A 148 -1.12 -22.14 3.72
CA GLY A 148 -1.76 -21.62 2.51
C GLY A 148 -2.15 -20.15 2.66
N SER A 149 -2.97 -19.66 1.73
CA SER A 149 -3.55 -18.32 1.74
C SER A 149 -5.06 -18.36 2.01
N CYS A 150 -5.57 -17.29 2.60
CA CYS A 150 -7.00 -17.02 2.74
C CYS A 150 -7.26 -15.58 2.30
N GLU A 151 -8.02 -15.46 1.22
CA GLU A 151 -8.37 -14.19 0.58
C GLU A 151 -9.79 -13.79 1.02
N ILE A 152 -9.95 -12.55 1.48
CA ILE A 152 -11.11 -12.10 2.23
C ILE A 152 -11.64 -10.81 1.60
N ASP A 153 -12.89 -10.82 1.14
CA ASP A 153 -13.63 -9.63 0.75
C ASP A 153 -14.44 -9.15 1.96
N LEU A 154 -14.03 -8.02 2.53
CA LEU A 154 -14.64 -7.46 3.73
C LEU A 154 -15.98 -6.77 3.45
N VAL A 155 -16.27 -6.42 2.20
CA VAL A 155 -17.51 -5.78 1.77
C VAL A 155 -18.57 -6.85 1.49
N ARG A 156 -18.25 -7.82 0.65
CA ARG A 156 -19.14 -8.94 0.29
C ARG A 156 -19.24 -9.98 1.40
N LYS A 157 -18.36 -9.91 2.40
CA LYS A 157 -18.25 -10.87 3.49
C LYS A 157 -18.07 -12.29 2.96
N THR A 158 -17.14 -12.45 2.05
CA THR A 158 -16.76 -13.75 1.50
C THR A 158 -15.29 -14.01 1.76
N ALA A 159 -14.92 -15.24 2.07
CA ALA A 159 -13.53 -15.65 2.21
C ALA A 159 -13.29 -16.94 1.42
N HIS A 160 -12.12 -17.07 0.80
CA HIS A 160 -11.77 -18.25 0.02
C HIS A 160 -10.34 -18.71 0.26
N GLY A 161 -10.10 -20.02 0.09
CA GLY A 161 -8.84 -20.67 0.40
C GLY A 161 -8.80 -21.29 1.79
N VAL A 162 -7.66 -21.22 2.47
CA VAL A 162 -7.41 -21.86 3.76
C VAL A 162 -7.84 -20.93 4.91
N CYS A 163 -9.14 -20.75 5.12
CA CYS A 163 -9.68 -19.82 6.10
C CYS A 163 -10.14 -20.52 7.41
N ASP A 164 -9.20 -21.09 8.17
CA ASP A 164 -9.53 -21.78 9.42
C ASP A 164 -9.83 -20.82 10.59
N SER A 165 -10.59 -21.30 11.57
CA SER A 165 -11.01 -20.49 12.73
C SER A 165 -9.85 -20.06 13.65
N LYS A 166 -8.66 -20.65 13.50
CA LYS A 166 -7.46 -20.26 14.26
C LYS A 166 -6.65 -19.17 13.55
N GLY A 167 -7.01 -18.80 12.32
CA GLY A 167 -6.27 -17.84 11.50
C GLY A 167 -4.82 -18.25 11.25
N HIS A 168 -4.56 -19.55 11.13
CA HIS A 168 -3.20 -20.11 11.00
C HIS A 168 -2.29 -19.92 12.23
N ALA A 169 -2.85 -19.77 13.44
CA ALA A 169 -2.03 -19.61 14.66
C ALA A 169 -1.08 -20.79 14.89
N ASP A 170 -1.46 -21.97 14.42
CA ASP A 170 -0.74 -23.23 14.50
C ASP A 170 0.15 -23.51 13.28
N ALA A 171 0.32 -22.56 12.36
CA ALA A 171 1.26 -22.71 11.25
C ALA A 171 2.69 -22.88 11.78
N VAL A 172 3.43 -23.82 11.19
CA VAL A 172 4.86 -23.98 11.49
C VAL A 172 5.60 -22.74 11.01
N ARG A 173 6.61 -22.30 11.76
CA ARG A 173 7.52 -21.25 11.32
C ARG A 173 8.49 -21.84 10.28
N PRO A 174 8.55 -21.34 9.04
CA PRO A 174 9.60 -21.72 8.10
C PRO A 174 10.99 -21.54 8.72
N PRO A 175 11.96 -22.41 8.40
CA PRO A 175 13.34 -22.15 8.77
C PRO A 175 13.77 -20.79 8.20
N LEU A 176 14.55 -20.04 8.98
CA LEU A 176 15.14 -18.79 8.51
C LEU A 176 15.91 -19.06 7.21
N ALA A 177 15.76 -18.17 6.23
CA ALA A 177 16.52 -18.29 4.99
C ALA A 177 18.02 -18.29 5.33
N PRO A 178 18.85 -19.02 4.58
CA PRO A 178 20.29 -18.96 4.77
C PRO A 178 20.73 -17.50 4.65
N GLY A 179 21.51 -17.02 5.63
CA GLY A 179 22.04 -15.66 5.61
C GLY A 179 22.94 -15.42 4.40
N ARG A 180 23.25 -14.14 4.12
CA ARG A 180 24.01 -13.73 2.93
C ARG A 180 25.31 -14.51 2.72
N GLU A 181 26.08 -14.75 3.79
CA GLU A 181 27.32 -15.52 3.73
C GLU A 181 27.07 -16.98 3.30
N GLN A 182 26.01 -17.61 3.80
CA GLN A 182 25.63 -18.97 3.43
C GLN A 182 25.11 -19.03 1.98
N GLN A 183 24.36 -18.01 1.54
CA GLN A 183 23.95 -17.88 0.14
C GLN A 183 25.15 -17.69 -0.79
N GLU A 184 26.12 -16.85 -0.41
CA GLU A 184 27.34 -16.63 -1.17
C GLU A 184 28.20 -17.90 -1.25
N LYS A 185 28.34 -18.63 -0.13
CA LYS A 185 29.00 -19.96 -0.10
C LYS A 185 28.29 -20.97 -0.99
N THR A 186 26.96 -21.03 -0.93
CA THR A 186 26.15 -21.93 -1.77
C THR A 186 26.28 -21.55 -3.25
N ARG A 187 26.23 -20.26 -3.58
CA ARG A 187 26.44 -19.76 -4.94
C ARG A 187 27.83 -20.11 -5.43
N ALA A 188 28.88 -19.85 -4.65
CA ALA A 188 30.24 -20.19 -5.01
C ALA A 188 30.42 -21.71 -5.24
N ALA A 189 29.80 -22.54 -4.41
CA ALA A 189 29.82 -24.00 -4.59
C ALA A 189 29.11 -24.44 -5.88
N LEU A 190 27.96 -23.84 -6.20
CA LEU A 190 27.23 -24.11 -7.45
C LEU A 190 27.98 -23.61 -8.69
N GLU A 191 28.67 -22.48 -8.59
CA GLU A 191 29.51 -21.95 -9.67
C GLU A 191 30.76 -22.80 -9.92
N ALA A 192 31.25 -23.48 -8.88
CA ALA A 192 32.38 -24.39 -8.97
C ALA A 192 32.02 -25.78 -9.53
N ASP A 193 30.72 -26.15 -9.59
CA ASP A 193 30.27 -27.44 -10.13
C ASP A 193 30.17 -27.39 -11.68
N PRO A 194 30.99 -28.15 -12.43
CA PRO A 194 30.94 -28.20 -13.89
C PRO A 194 29.59 -28.64 -14.46
N ARG A 195 28.80 -29.42 -13.69
CA ARG A 195 27.48 -29.92 -14.11
C ARG A 195 26.43 -28.81 -14.12
N MET A 196 26.61 -27.80 -13.27
CA MET A 196 25.71 -26.65 -13.13
C MET A 196 26.09 -25.48 -14.04
N ALA A 197 27.21 -25.55 -14.76
CA ALA A 197 27.77 -24.44 -15.53
C ALA A 197 26.77 -23.79 -16.52
N LYS A 198 25.94 -24.61 -17.20
CA LYS A 198 24.90 -24.10 -18.11
C LYS A 198 23.78 -23.36 -17.36
N GLN A 199 23.34 -23.87 -16.22
CA GLN A 199 22.29 -23.24 -15.40
C GLN A 199 22.80 -21.96 -14.73
N MET A 200 24.05 -21.96 -14.25
CA MET A 200 24.69 -20.77 -13.71
C MET A 200 24.93 -19.70 -14.77
N ALA A 201 25.22 -20.07 -16.02
CA ALA A 201 25.30 -19.11 -17.13
C ALA A 201 23.94 -18.43 -17.42
N VAL A 202 22.83 -19.19 -17.33
CA VAL A 202 21.47 -18.63 -17.45
C VAL A 202 21.16 -17.72 -16.26
N LEU A 203 21.42 -18.17 -15.03
CA LEU A 203 21.20 -17.37 -13.82
C LEU A 203 22.00 -16.07 -13.85
N ARG A 204 23.27 -16.12 -14.27
CA ARG A 204 24.12 -14.92 -14.44
C ARG A 204 23.52 -13.96 -15.47
N ARG A 205 22.98 -14.44 -16.59
CA ARG A 205 22.29 -13.58 -17.57
C ARG A 205 21.03 -12.93 -16.99
N LEU A 206 20.30 -13.66 -16.13
CA LEU A 206 19.11 -13.13 -15.46
C LEU A 206 19.46 -12.13 -14.35
N SER A 207 20.57 -12.33 -13.65
CA SER A 207 21.01 -11.48 -12.53
C SER A 207 21.92 -10.31 -12.94
N ALA A 208 22.50 -10.34 -14.14
CA ALA A 208 23.47 -9.33 -14.61
C ALA A 208 22.93 -7.89 -14.59
N ASN A 209 21.61 -7.72 -14.60
CA ASN A 209 20.94 -6.41 -14.63
C ASN A 209 20.24 -6.06 -13.31
N VAL A 210 20.47 -6.80 -12.23
CA VAL A 210 19.92 -6.47 -10.90
C VAL A 210 20.93 -5.57 -10.19
N PRO A 211 20.58 -4.29 -9.89
CA PRO A 211 21.48 -3.40 -9.16
C PRO A 211 21.86 -4.00 -7.80
N ALA A 212 23.09 -3.75 -7.33
CA ALA A 212 23.49 -4.19 -6.00
C ALA A 212 22.57 -3.58 -4.93
N GLY A 213 21.89 -4.42 -4.16
CA GLY A 213 21.21 -4.01 -2.92
C GLY A 213 22.22 -3.73 -1.81
N GLY A 214 21.76 -3.18 -0.69
CA GLY A 214 22.59 -2.93 0.51
C GLY A 214 22.66 -1.48 0.97
N ALA A 215 22.11 -0.54 0.19
CA ALA A 215 21.92 0.83 0.68
C ALA A 215 20.96 0.81 1.87
N LYS A 216 21.29 1.55 2.92
CA LYS A 216 20.42 1.73 4.08
C LYS A 216 19.59 2.99 3.92
N LEU A 217 18.29 2.87 4.16
CA LEU A 217 17.36 4.00 4.19
C LEU A 217 16.65 4.03 5.54
N THR A 218 16.12 5.19 5.91
CA THR A 218 15.23 5.33 7.06
C THR A 218 13.84 5.68 6.56
N ILE A 219 12.86 4.82 6.82
CA ILE A 219 11.46 4.99 6.41
C ILE A 219 10.57 4.77 7.63
N ALA A 220 9.61 5.67 7.87
CA ALA A 220 8.74 5.66 9.05
C ALA A 220 9.51 5.52 10.38
N GLY A 221 10.73 6.10 10.46
CA GLY A 221 11.59 6.05 11.64
C GLY A 221 12.39 4.76 11.83
N LEU A 222 12.30 3.80 10.91
CA LEU A 222 13.03 2.53 10.98
C LEU A 222 14.09 2.46 9.88
N GLU A 223 15.27 1.93 10.23
CA GLU A 223 16.31 1.60 9.25
C GLU A 223 15.91 0.34 8.47
N CYS A 224 16.08 0.37 7.16
CA CYS A 224 15.86 -0.74 6.26
C CYS A 224 16.96 -0.84 5.20
N GLU A 225 17.19 -2.05 4.71
CA GLU A 225 18.14 -2.35 3.64
C GLU A 225 17.38 -2.44 2.31
N VAL A 226 17.87 -1.71 1.31
CA VAL A 226 17.34 -1.83 -0.06
C VAL A 226 17.74 -3.17 -0.63
N VAL A 227 16.74 -3.98 -0.98
CA VAL A 227 16.92 -5.21 -1.73
C VAL A 227 16.35 -5.03 -3.13
N ASN A 228 17.01 -5.64 -4.11
CA ASN A 228 16.54 -5.70 -5.48
C ASN A 228 16.25 -7.18 -5.79
N ALA A 229 14.97 -7.50 -5.99
CA ALA A 229 14.57 -8.86 -6.36
C ALA A 229 14.74 -9.07 -7.87
N MET A 230 14.48 -8.03 -8.68
CA MET A 230 14.59 -8.03 -10.14
C MET A 230 14.88 -6.61 -10.65
N ALA A 231 15.19 -6.46 -11.96
CA ALA A 231 15.54 -5.17 -12.58
C ALA A 231 14.49 -4.05 -12.38
N SER A 232 13.21 -4.41 -12.17
CA SER A 232 12.12 -3.48 -11.92
C SER A 232 11.40 -3.73 -10.58
N THR A 233 11.99 -4.55 -9.71
CA THR A 233 11.40 -4.85 -8.40
C THR A 233 12.41 -4.64 -7.30
N SER A 234 12.20 -3.59 -6.53
CA SER A 234 13.02 -3.24 -5.38
C SER A 234 12.15 -3.04 -4.15
N GLY A 235 12.75 -3.13 -2.98
CA GLY A 235 12.07 -2.81 -1.74
C GLY A 235 13.07 -2.46 -0.66
N CYS A 236 12.59 -1.88 0.43
CA CYS A 236 13.39 -1.60 1.61
C CYS A 236 12.88 -2.44 2.76
N ILE A 237 13.69 -3.37 3.25
CA ILE A 237 13.28 -4.35 4.26
C ILE A 237 14.00 -4.04 5.56
N THR A 238 13.24 -3.93 6.65
CA THR A 238 13.80 -3.93 8.00
C THR A 238 13.74 -5.35 8.60
N ARG A 239 14.80 -5.74 9.30
CA ARG A 239 14.87 -6.99 10.08
C ARG A 239 14.97 -6.71 11.57
N ALA A 240 14.69 -5.47 11.98
CA ALA A 240 14.61 -5.09 13.38
C ALA A 240 13.36 -5.69 14.04
N GLY A 241 13.33 -5.64 15.38
CA GLY A 241 12.26 -6.18 16.21
C GLY A 241 12.68 -7.47 16.92
N SER A 242 11.80 -7.99 17.76
CA SER A 242 12.06 -9.21 18.53
C SER A 242 12.03 -10.50 17.70
N PHE A 243 11.56 -10.44 16.44
CA PHE A 243 11.59 -11.56 15.51
C PHE A 243 11.68 -11.10 14.06
N ILE A 244 12.02 -12.03 13.17
CA ILE A 244 11.96 -11.81 11.72
C ILE A 244 10.75 -12.58 11.20
N PRO A 245 9.76 -11.92 10.56
CA PRO A 245 8.68 -12.62 9.86
C PRO A 245 9.26 -13.49 8.74
N THR A 246 8.79 -14.73 8.67
CA THR A 246 9.30 -15.73 7.71
C THR A 246 8.30 -16.02 6.59
N VAL A 247 7.12 -15.38 6.62
CA VAL A 247 6.10 -15.53 5.59
C VAL A 247 6.16 -14.34 4.64
N GLY A 248 6.40 -14.61 3.36
CA GLY A 248 6.62 -13.59 2.34
C GLY A 248 8.11 -13.26 2.23
N ILE A 249 8.47 -12.02 2.56
CA ILE A 249 9.85 -11.52 2.48
C ILE A 249 10.48 -11.65 3.87
N GLU A 250 11.78 -11.99 3.93
CA GLU A 250 12.52 -12.13 5.19
C GLU A 250 12.69 -10.76 5.88
N GLY A 251 11.74 -10.40 6.73
CA GLY A 251 11.66 -9.12 7.42
C GLY A 251 10.32 -8.43 7.19
N VAL A 252 10.32 -7.11 7.36
CA VAL A 252 9.16 -6.23 7.17
C VAL A 252 9.46 -5.24 6.06
N SER A 253 8.63 -5.23 5.02
CA SER A 253 8.80 -4.34 3.88
C SER A 253 8.29 -2.94 4.21
N LEU A 254 9.19 -1.96 4.29
CA LEU A 254 8.84 -0.55 4.51
C LEU A 254 8.65 0.22 3.19
N GLN A 255 9.12 -0.35 2.10
CA GLN A 255 8.91 0.17 0.76
C GLN A 255 8.95 -0.97 -0.24
N GLY A 256 8.09 -0.92 -1.25
CA GLY A 256 8.09 -1.88 -2.36
C GLY A 256 7.82 -1.15 -3.66
N HIS A 257 8.55 -1.50 -4.71
CA HIS A 257 8.38 -1.01 -6.06
C HIS A 257 8.20 -2.18 -7.02
N TRP A 258 7.19 -2.10 -7.89
CA TRP A 258 6.89 -3.05 -8.95
C TRP A 258 6.70 -2.28 -10.26
N GLY A 259 7.81 -2.11 -10.98
CA GLY A 259 7.89 -1.22 -12.12
C GLY A 259 7.57 0.22 -11.69
N PRO A 260 6.52 0.85 -12.26
CA PRO A 260 6.17 2.23 -11.93
C PRO A 260 5.29 2.39 -10.69
N LEU A 261 4.81 1.28 -10.13
CA LEU A 261 3.99 1.30 -8.93
C LEU A 261 4.89 1.13 -7.73
N GLY A 262 4.65 1.94 -6.70
CA GLY A 262 5.38 1.84 -5.44
C GLY A 262 4.43 2.02 -4.28
N THR A 263 4.82 1.48 -3.13
CA THR A 263 4.19 1.77 -1.85
C THR A 263 5.28 2.09 -0.85
N THR A 264 5.06 3.09 0.00
CA THR A 264 6.00 3.50 1.04
C THR A 264 5.27 3.55 2.38
N ALA A 265 5.92 3.03 3.42
CA ALA A 265 5.40 3.04 4.77
C ALA A 265 5.29 4.48 5.29
N VAL A 266 4.09 4.84 5.76
CA VAL A 266 3.81 6.10 6.46
C VAL A 266 3.82 5.93 7.96
N GLU A 267 3.62 4.69 8.43
CA GLU A 267 3.72 4.30 9.83
C GLU A 267 4.28 2.87 9.90
N ALA A 268 5.18 2.63 10.84
CA ALA A 268 5.66 1.29 11.15
C ALA A 268 5.89 1.15 12.64
N LYS A 269 5.44 0.02 13.22
CA LYS A 269 5.58 -0.31 14.64
C LYS A 269 6.01 -1.76 14.77
N LEU A 270 7.18 -1.98 15.33
CA LEU A 270 7.70 -3.31 15.64
C LEU A 270 7.24 -3.71 17.04
N ASP A 271 7.16 -5.02 17.31
CA ASP A 271 6.78 -5.56 18.60
C ASP A 271 5.48 -4.97 19.21
N MET A 272 4.48 -4.75 18.36
CA MET A 272 3.18 -4.21 18.76
C MET A 272 2.28 -5.33 19.28
N GLY A 273 1.65 -5.13 20.45
CA GLY A 273 0.61 -6.02 20.94
C GLY A 273 -0.73 -5.74 20.25
N VAL A 274 -1.34 -6.76 19.65
CA VAL A 274 -2.66 -6.66 18.99
C VAL A 274 -3.57 -7.80 19.41
N ASP A 275 -4.88 -7.59 19.25
CA ASP A 275 -5.85 -8.66 19.43
C ASP A 275 -5.68 -9.75 18.35
N PRO A 276 -5.60 -11.05 18.70
CA PRO A 276 -5.46 -12.13 17.73
C PRO A 276 -6.56 -12.18 16.66
N ALA A 277 -7.74 -11.62 16.91
CA ALA A 277 -8.84 -11.52 15.95
C ALA A 277 -8.47 -10.74 14.68
N ILE A 278 -7.37 -9.96 14.71
CA ILE A 278 -6.79 -9.33 13.53
C ILE A 278 -6.43 -10.34 12.42
N PHE A 279 -6.20 -11.62 12.74
CA PHE A 279 -5.90 -12.65 11.72
C PHE A 279 -7.14 -13.41 11.23
N THR A 280 -8.31 -13.15 11.82
CA THR A 280 -9.55 -13.88 11.53
C THR A 280 -10.76 -12.94 11.40
N PRO A 281 -10.71 -11.91 10.54
CA PRO A 281 -11.85 -11.00 10.39
C PRO A 281 -13.12 -11.73 9.90
N TYR A 282 -12.96 -12.90 9.26
CA TYR A 282 -14.04 -13.76 8.79
C TYR A 282 -14.71 -14.61 9.87
N ALA A 283 -14.08 -14.82 11.03
CA ALA A 283 -14.58 -15.77 12.04
C ALA A 283 -15.88 -15.32 12.73
N ASN A 284 -16.11 -14.01 12.87
CA ASN A 284 -17.23 -13.46 13.65
C ASN A 284 -18.17 -12.53 12.84
N GLY A 285 -18.07 -12.54 11.51
CA GLY A 285 -18.70 -11.51 10.66
C GLY A 285 -19.88 -11.96 9.81
N GLY A 286 -20.30 -13.23 9.90
CA GLY A 286 -21.28 -13.83 9.00
C GLY A 286 -20.71 -14.03 7.59
N PHE A 287 -19.43 -14.41 7.49
CA PHE A 287 -18.77 -14.62 6.20
C PHE A 287 -19.19 -15.94 5.57
N THR A 288 -19.33 -15.95 4.25
CA THR A 288 -19.41 -17.20 3.47
C THR A 288 -17.99 -17.65 3.13
N ILE A 289 -17.60 -18.84 3.55
CA ILE A 289 -16.26 -19.40 3.32
C ILE A 289 -16.33 -20.48 2.25
N THR A 290 -15.62 -20.30 1.15
CA THR A 290 -15.49 -21.31 0.08
C THR A 290 -14.08 -21.89 0.07
N ALA A 291 -13.96 -23.19 0.36
CA ALA A 291 -12.68 -23.88 0.33
C ALA A 291 -12.13 -24.00 -1.11
N GLU A 292 -10.80 -24.08 -1.26
CA GLU A 292 -10.20 -24.49 -2.53
C GLU A 292 -10.62 -25.93 -2.89
N PRO A 293 -10.90 -26.23 -4.17
CA PRO A 293 -10.96 -27.60 -4.63
C PRO A 293 -9.58 -28.25 -4.39
N ARG A 294 -9.57 -29.38 -3.68
CA ARG A 294 -8.37 -30.19 -3.46
C ARG A 294 -7.88 -30.84 -4.73
#